data_AF-U1PQA7-F1
#
_entry.id   AF-U1PQA7-F1
#
_cell.length_a   1.000
_cell.length_b   1.000
_cell.length_c   1.000
_cell.angle_alpha   90.00
_cell.angle_beta   90.00
_cell.angle_gamma   90.00
#
_symmetry.space_group_name_H-M   'P 1'
#
loop_
_entity.id
_entity.type
_entity.pdbx_description
1 polymer ?
#
loop_
_entity_poly.entity_id
_entity_poly.type
_entity_poly.pdbx_seq_one_letter_code
_entity_poly.pdbx_strand_id
1 'polypeptide(L)' 'MKVPPEETTKRCAKCGGESDKLLWVQEHSCPSCDYETNRDQNVSIEAQRLGLEELGVGFECRAGTVRIRTSVGDWNI' A
#
# COMPACT_ATOMS: atom_id res chain seq x y z
N MET A 1 -16.21 -2.12 4.69
CA MET A 1 -15.18 -3.01 4.15
C MET A 1 -14.19 -3.36 5.25
N LYS A 2 -13.79 -4.63 5.35
CA LYS A 2 -12.86 -5.09 6.38
C LYS A 2 -11.74 -5.87 5.69
N VAL A 3 -10.52 -5.35 5.74
CA VAL A 3 -9.35 -6.00 5.16
C VAL A 3 -8.76 -6.96 6.19
N PRO A 4 -8.52 -8.25 5.87
CA PRO A 4 -7.89 -9.19 6.79
C PRO A 4 -6.45 -8.73 7.12
N PRO A 5 -6.05 -8.73 8.40
CA PRO A 5 -4.73 -8.23 8.82
C PRO A 5 -3.57 -9.12 8.37
N GLU A 6 -3.84 -10.39 8.10
CA GLU A 6 -2.84 -11.39 7.69
C GLU A 6 -2.26 -11.07 6.30
N GLU A 7 -3.00 -10.36 5.46
CA GLU A 7 -2.63 -10.07 4.07
C GLU A 7 -1.88 -8.73 3.89
N THR A 8 -1.84 -7.87 4.92
CA THR A 8 -1.37 -6.47 4.77
C THR A 8 -0.03 -6.17 5.43
N THR A 9 0.38 -6.94 6.44
CA THR A 9 1.58 -6.63 7.23
C THR A 9 2.90 -6.94 6.52
N LYS A 10 2.88 -7.84 5.54
CA LYS A 10 4.08 -8.28 4.79
C LYS A 10 4.17 -7.75 3.35
N ARG A 11 3.07 -7.24 2.79
CA ARG A 11 3.01 -6.78 1.39
C ARG A 11 3.48 -5.34 1.25
N CYS A 12 4.20 -5.08 0.17
CA CYS A 12 4.56 -3.74 -0.28
C CYS A 12 3.37 -3.07 -0.95
N ALA A 13 2.97 -1.91 -0.46
CA ALA A 13 1.82 -1.18 -0.97
C ALA A 13 2.02 -0.61 -2.40
N LYS A 14 3.27 -0.58 -2.88
CA LYS A 14 3.63 -0.08 -4.22
C LYS A 14 3.63 -1.16 -5.29
N CYS A 15 4.25 -2.31 -5.02
CA CYS A 15 4.42 -3.38 -6.02
C CYS A 15 3.65 -4.67 -5.69
N GLY A 16 3.07 -4.77 -4.50
CA GLY A 16 2.37 -5.96 -4.02
C GLY A 16 3.28 -7.11 -3.56
N GLY A 17 4.60 -6.98 -3.71
CA GLY A 17 5.57 -8.01 -3.31
C GLY A 17 5.58 -8.23 -1.80
N GLU A 18 5.69 -9.50 -1.39
CA GLU A 18 5.81 -9.89 0.01
C GLU A 18 7.26 -9.87 0.46
N SER A 19 7.46 -9.48 1.71
CA SER A 19 8.77 -9.57 2.37
C SER A 19 8.57 -10.11 3.77
N ASP A 20 9.45 -11.04 4.18
CA ASP A 20 9.51 -11.44 5.57
C ASP A 20 10.09 -10.27 6.38
N LYS A 21 9.21 -9.64 7.17
CA LYS A 21 9.57 -8.53 8.05
C LYS A 21 9.27 -8.89 9.50
N LEU A 22 10.20 -8.49 10.36
CA LEU A 22 10.04 -8.61 11.80
C LEU A 22 9.13 -7.49 12.32
N LEU A 23 8.26 -7.81 13.29
CA LEU A 23 7.25 -6.88 13.82
C LEU A 23 7.82 -5.64 14.52
N TRP A 24 9.12 -5.61 14.86
CA TRP A 24 9.77 -4.47 15.52
C TRP A 24 10.47 -3.51 14.55
N VAL A 25 10.58 -3.87 13.26
CA VAL A 25 11.14 -2.98 12.25
C VAL A 25 10.09 -1.92 11.92
N GLN A 26 10.42 -0.66 12.18
CA GLN A 26 9.51 0.47 11.91
C GLN A 26 9.59 0.98 10.48
N GLU A 27 10.69 0.71 9.77
CA GLU A 27 10.88 1.15 8.39
C GLU A 27 10.47 0.05 7.41
N HIS A 28 9.67 0.42 6.42
CA HIS A 28 9.41 -0.42 5.27
C HIS A 28 10.38 -0.05 4.17
N SER A 29 11.41 -0.87 3.93
CA SER A 29 12.17 -0.87 2.67
C SER A 29 11.79 -2.11 1.85
N CYS A 30 11.35 -1.91 0.61
CA CYS A 30 10.91 -3.01 -0.27
C CYS A 30 12.07 -3.46 -1.15
N PRO A 31 12.52 -4.73 -1.03
CA PRO A 31 13.64 -5.24 -1.82
C PRO A 31 13.32 -5.43 -3.31
N SER A 32 12.04 -5.35 -3.70
CA SER A 32 11.60 -5.60 -5.08
C SER A 32 11.42 -4.34 -5.92
N CYS A 33 11.21 -3.17 -5.29
CA CYS A 33 10.91 -1.93 -5.99
C CYS A 33 11.48 -0.67 -5.35
N ASP A 34 12.42 -0.86 -4.41
CA ASP A 34 13.16 0.17 -3.67
C ASP A 34 12.25 1.22 -3.02
N TYR A 35 11.05 0.78 -2.62
CA TYR A 35 10.09 1.66 -1.95
C TYR A 35 10.39 1.74 -0.46
N GLU A 36 10.57 2.97 0.01
CA GLU A 36 10.87 3.27 1.41
C GLU A 36 9.76 4.14 2.03
N THR A 37 9.28 3.74 3.20
CA THR A 37 8.28 4.48 3.99
C THR A 37 8.24 3.95 5.42
N ASN A 38 7.44 4.54 6.30
CA ASN A 38 7.15 3.95 7.60
C ASN A 38 6.27 2.70 7.44
N ARG A 39 6.50 1.65 8.24
CA ARG A 39 5.73 0.41 8.20
C ARG A 39 4.23 0.65 8.34
N ASP A 40 3.83 1.48 9.30
CA ASP A 40 2.41 1.74 9.57
C ASP A 40 1.77 2.53 8.41
N GLN A 41 2.57 3.40 7.75
CA GLN A 41 2.15 4.05 6.50
C GLN A 41 2.00 3.03 5.37
N ASN A 42 2.94 2.11 5.16
CA ASN A 42 2.82 1.04 4.17
C ASN A 42 1.55 0.20 4.40
N VAL A 43 1.29 -0.21 5.64
CA VAL A 43 0.11 -1.02 5.98
C VAL A 43 -1.19 -0.24 5.73
N SER A 44 -1.23 1.05 6.08
CA SER A 44 -2.38 1.92 5.81
C SER A 44 -2.65 2.06 4.32
N ILE A 45 -1.60 2.28 3.53
CA ILE A 45 -1.69 2.39 2.07
C ILE A 45 -2.15 1.07 1.46
N GLU A 46 -1.64 -0.08 1.90
CA GLU A 46 -2.05 -1.39 1.38
C GLU A 46 -3.51 -1.70 1.71
N ALA A 47 -3.97 -1.37 2.93
CA ALA A 47 -5.38 -1.50 3.28
C ALA A 47 -6.28 -0.62 2.40
N GLN A 48 -5.85 0.61 2.09
CA GLN A 48 -6.56 1.51 1.18
C GLN A 48 -6.54 1.00 -0.27
N ARG A 49 -5.42 0.45 -0.73
CA ARG A 49 -5.28 -0.15 -2.07
C ARG A 49 -6.27 -1.28 -2.27
N LEU A 50 -6.33 -2.23 -1.33
CA LEU A 50 -7.32 -3.33 -1.34
C LEU A 50 -8.74 -2.76 -1.32
N GLY A 51 -8.96 -1.71 -0.53
CA GLY A 51 -10.15 -0.86 -0.51
C GLY A 51 -10.65 -0.46 -1.90
N LEU A 52 -9.76 0.18 -2.64
CA LEU A 52 -10.05 0.77 -3.95
C LEU A 52 -10.13 -0.30 -5.05
N GLU A 53 -9.35 -1.37 -4.92
CA GLU A 53 -9.36 -2.52 -5.83
C GLU A 53 -10.73 -3.23 -5.80
N GLU A 54 -11.32 -3.45 -4.62
CA GLU A 54 -12.69 -4.00 -4.50
C GLU A 54 -13.75 -3.11 -5.17
N LEU A 55 -13.52 -1.79 -5.23
CA LEU A 55 -14.41 -0.83 -5.88
C LEU A 55 -14.12 -0.68 -7.39
N GLY A 56 -13.11 -1.36 -7.93
CA GLY A 56 -12.70 -1.23 -9.33
C GLY A 56 -12.06 0.13 -9.65
N VAL A 57 -11.48 0.80 -8.65
CA VAL A 57 -10.84 2.11 -8.80
C VAL A 57 -9.34 1.95 -9.01
N GLY A 58 -8.80 2.68 -9.99
CA GLY A 58 -7.36 2.67 -10.28
C GLY A 58 -6.55 3.32 -9.15
N PHE A 59 -5.49 2.63 -8.73
CA PHE A 59 -4.58 3.04 -7.66
C PHE A 59 -3.13 3.06 -8.14
N GLU A 60 -2.37 4.08 -7.74
CA GLU A 60 -0.93 4.16 -7.92
C GLU A 60 -0.28 4.73 -6.65
N CYS A 61 0.64 4.00 -6.03
CA CYS A 61 1.44 4.52 -4.91
C CYS A 61 2.77 5.06 -5.42
N ARG A 62 3.10 6.30 -5.10
CA ARG A 62 4.39 6.91 -5.46
C ARG A 62 4.96 7.70 -4.29
N ALA A 63 6.11 7.26 -3.78
CA ALA A 63 6.84 7.93 -2.70
C ALA A 63 5.97 8.24 -1.46
N GLY A 64 5.04 7.35 -1.11
CA GLY A 64 4.16 7.53 0.05
C GLY A 64 2.90 8.36 -0.20
N THR A 65 2.70 8.88 -1.42
CA THR A 65 1.44 9.50 -1.87
C THR A 65 0.60 8.48 -2.64
N VAL A 66 -0.70 8.44 -2.36
CA VAL A 66 -1.65 7.62 -3.10
C VAL A 66 -2.31 8.45 -4.18
N ARG A 67 -2.20 7.98 -5.42
CA ARG A 67 -2.93 8.52 -6.56
C ARG A 67 -4.11 7.63 -6.89
N ILE A 68 -5.28 8.25 -6.94
CA ILE A 68 -6.52 7.60 -7.34
C ILE A 68 -6.96 8.20 -8.67
N ARG A 69 -7.20 7.34 -9.66
CA ARG A 69 -7.74 7.76 -10.97
C ARG A 69 -9.16 7.24 -11.11
N THR A 70 -10.10 8.15 -11.33
CA THR A 70 -11.52 7.85 -11.51
C THR A 70 -12.05 8.55 -12.75
N SER A 71 -13.24 8.17 -13.22
CA SER A 71 -13.93 8.88 -14.32
C SER A 71 -14.28 10.33 -13.99
N VAL A 72 -14.30 10.69 -12.70
CA VAL A 72 -14.67 12.03 -12.21
C VAL A 72 -13.46 12.89 -11.83
N GLY A 73 -12.23 12.36 -11.92
CA GLY A 73 -11.01 13.11 -11.66
C GLY A 73 -9.89 12.30 -11.01
N ASP A 74 -8.72 12.93 -10.92
CA ASP A 74 -7.51 12.40 -10.29
C ASP A 74 -7.30 13.04 -8.91
N TRP A 75 -7.05 12.21 -7.90
CA TRP A 75 -6.91 12.64 -6.51
C TRP A 75 -5.60 12.16 -5.92
N ASN A 76 -4.95 13.02 -5.12
CA ASN A 76 -3.78 12.65 -4.30
C ASN A 76 -4.22 12.63 -2.83
N ILE A 77 -3.93 11.53 -2.14
CA ILE A 77 -4.19 11.34 -0.70
C ILE A 77 -2.86 11.05 0.01
#